data_AF-A0A7Z0MXN1-F1
#
_entry.id   AF-A0A7Z0MXN1-F1
#
_cell.length_a   1.000
_cell.length_b   1.000
_cell.length_c   1.000
_cell.angle_alpha   90.00
_cell.angle_beta   90.00
_cell.angle_gamma   90.00
#
_symmetry.space_group_name_H-M   'P 1'
#
loop_
_entity.id
_entity.type
_entity.pdbx_description
1 polymer ?
#
loop_
_entity_poly.entity_id
_entity_poly.type
_entity_poly.pdbx_seq_one_letter_code
_entity_poly.pdbx_strand_id
1 'polypeptide(L)'
;MHKKILIPLFCIAAFLGSSFGLVYAKPTGALQTSSGVFTFVPKLCGIHKEGDFYDIEVHGAGVAPGGEKVYVEFSSTADALDVNFGVDSMLASSDTTLQSEGQLQIRVDGKKIRAIEIKLVDQDRRVVDANATLEIDCSLT
;
A
#
# COMPACT_ATOMS: atom_id res chain seq x y z
N MET A 1 -20.15 -71.06 -16.06
CA MET A 1 -20.98 -69.83 -15.97
C MET A 1 -20.29 -68.88 -14.99
N HIS A 2 -20.25 -67.57 -15.32
CA HIS A 2 -19.69 -66.42 -14.56
C HIS A 2 -18.13 -66.35 -14.53
N LYS A 3 -17.42 -65.61 -15.41
CA LYS A 3 -17.30 -64.14 -15.60
C LYS A 3 -17.02 -63.42 -14.26
N LYS A 4 -15.79 -62.96 -14.02
CA LYS A 4 -15.31 -61.54 -14.08
C LYS A 4 -14.54 -61.29 -12.75
N ILE A 5 -13.53 -60.44 -12.57
CA ILE A 5 -13.10 -59.22 -13.27
C ILE A 5 -11.61 -58.97 -12.86
N LEU A 6 -10.77 -58.63 -13.84
CA LEU A 6 -9.50 -57.93 -13.68
C LEU A 6 -9.84 -56.43 -13.74
N ILE A 7 -9.52 -55.62 -12.71
CA ILE A 7 -9.60 -54.15 -12.76
C ILE A 7 -8.39 -53.57 -12.00
N PRO A 8 -7.82 -52.43 -12.46
CA PRO A 8 -6.39 -52.30 -12.72
C PRO A 8 -5.63 -51.39 -11.75
N LEU A 9 -4.30 -51.41 -11.89
CA LEU A 9 -3.37 -50.36 -11.50
C LEU A 9 -3.93 -48.99 -11.92
N PHE A 10 -4.34 -48.18 -10.95
CA PHE A 10 -4.47 -46.75 -11.15
C PHE A 10 -3.12 -46.10 -10.87
N CYS A 11 -2.41 -45.77 -11.94
CA CYS A 11 -1.41 -44.70 -11.92
C CYS A 11 -2.11 -43.42 -11.46
N ILE A 12 -1.85 -43.01 -10.22
CA ILE A 12 -2.19 -41.66 -9.77
C ILE A 12 -1.23 -40.73 -10.49
N ALA A 13 -1.75 -40.03 -11.49
CA ALA A 13 -1.10 -38.88 -12.08
C ALA A 13 -0.85 -37.86 -10.96
N ALA A 14 0.43 -37.66 -10.61
CA ALA A 14 0.83 -36.55 -9.77
C ALA A 14 0.51 -35.25 -10.53
N PHE A 15 -0.57 -34.59 -10.11
CA PHE A 15 -0.85 -33.20 -10.47
C PHE A 15 0.35 -32.37 -10.01
N LEU A 16 1.20 -31.97 -10.96
CA LEU A 16 2.10 -30.85 -10.77
C LEU A 16 1.23 -29.61 -10.65
N GLY A 17 0.75 -29.35 -9.44
CA GLY A 17 0.22 -28.05 -9.05
C GLY A 17 1.37 -27.06 -9.12
N SER A 18 1.54 -26.45 -10.30
CA SER A 18 2.35 -25.26 -10.44
C SER A 18 1.74 -24.23 -9.50
N SER A 19 2.37 -24.08 -8.34
CA SER A 19 2.05 -23.04 -7.39
C SER A 19 2.43 -21.75 -8.10
N PHE A 20 1.49 -21.15 -8.81
CA PHE A 20 1.59 -19.75 -9.18
C PHE A 20 1.61 -18.97 -7.87
N GLY A 21 2.80 -18.86 -7.28
CA GLY A 21 3.05 -17.92 -6.22
C GLY A 21 2.66 -16.56 -6.77
N LEU A 22 1.60 -15.97 -6.22
CA LEU A 22 1.36 -14.55 -6.37
C LEU A 22 2.65 -13.87 -5.90
N VAL A 23 3.43 -13.35 -6.86
CA VAL A 23 4.58 -12.49 -6.55
C VAL A 23 3.96 -11.22 -6.02
N TYR A 24 3.73 -11.17 -4.71
CA TYR A 24 3.36 -9.93 -4.05
C TYR A 24 4.58 -9.02 -4.17
N ALA A 25 4.43 -7.90 -4.87
CA ALA A 25 5.48 -6.88 -4.92
C ALA A 25 5.82 -6.50 -3.47
N LYS A 26 7.11 -6.48 -3.14
CA LYS A 26 7.56 -6.09 -1.81
C LYS A 26 7.10 -4.65 -1.57
N PRO A 27 6.41 -4.35 -0.45
CA PRO A 27 6.04 -2.98 -0.13
C PRO A 27 7.26 -2.07 -0.13
N THR A 28 7.14 -0.93 -0.79
CA THR A 28 8.18 0.10 -0.81
C THR A 28 7.73 1.41 -0.18
N GLY A 29 6.46 1.48 0.23
CA GLY A 29 5.91 2.55 1.08
C GLY A 29 5.48 2.00 2.45
N ALA A 30 5.75 2.79 3.50
CA ALA A 30 5.29 2.52 4.85
C ALA A 30 4.83 3.82 5.52
N LEU A 31 3.63 3.79 6.12
CA LEU A 31 3.15 4.82 7.03
C LEU A 31 3.11 4.22 8.44
N GLN A 32 4.05 4.64 9.28
CA GLN A 32 4.16 4.25 10.67
C GLN A 32 3.24 5.13 11.53
N THR A 33 2.39 4.49 12.32
CA THR A 33 1.52 5.12 13.32
C THR A 33 1.74 4.47 14.69
N SER A 34 1.15 5.02 15.75
CA SER A 34 1.09 4.43 17.09
C SER A 34 0.30 3.12 17.11
N SER A 35 -0.65 2.95 16.18
CA SER A 35 -1.53 1.79 16.08
C SER A 35 -0.99 0.69 15.17
N GLY A 36 0.15 0.93 14.52
CA GLY A 36 0.83 -0.03 13.66
C GLY A 36 1.32 0.58 12.34
N VAL A 37 1.73 -0.30 11.42
CA VAL A 37 2.29 0.09 10.12
C VAL A 37 1.30 -0.20 9.00
N PHE A 38 0.96 0.83 8.22
CA PHE A 38 0.36 0.65 6.92
C PHE A 38 1.48 0.41 5.92
N THR A 39 1.38 -0.63 5.09
CA THR A 39 2.37 -0.91 4.05
C THR A 39 1.71 -0.86 2.68
N PHE A 40 2.36 -0.27 1.70
CA PHE A 40 1.80 -0.12 0.36
C PHE A 40 2.86 -0.23 -0.72
N VAL A 41 2.40 -0.54 -1.93
CA VAL A 41 3.20 -0.60 -3.15
C VAL A 41 2.77 0.56 -4.04
N PRO A 42 3.57 1.63 -4.15
CA PRO A 42 3.36 2.69 -5.12
C PRO A 42 3.18 2.12 -6.53
N LYS A 43 2.10 2.50 -7.20
CA LYS A 43 1.91 2.26 -8.64
C LYS A 43 2.42 3.44 -9.46
N LEU A 44 2.33 4.64 -8.88
CA LEU A 44 2.97 5.86 -9.36
C LEU A 44 3.81 6.41 -8.22
N CYS A 45 5.03 6.83 -8.54
CA CYS A 45 5.99 7.41 -7.60
C CYS A 45 6.77 8.51 -8.34
N GLY A 46 6.08 9.62 -8.58
CA GLY A 46 6.62 10.79 -9.27
C GLY A 46 7.41 11.65 -8.32
N ILE A 47 8.66 11.97 -8.67
CA ILE A 47 9.48 12.96 -7.97
C ILE A 47 10.04 13.89 -9.04
N HIS A 48 9.53 15.11 -9.10
CA HIS A 48 10.01 16.17 -9.98
C HIS A 48 10.56 17.32 -9.14
N LYS A 49 11.71 17.88 -9.54
CA LYS A 49 12.31 19.03 -8.85
C LYS A 49 12.09 20.28 -9.68
N GLU A 50 11.39 21.25 -9.13
CA GLU A 50 11.16 22.56 -9.73
C GLU A 50 11.77 23.65 -8.84
N GLY A 51 12.96 24.12 -9.23
CA GLY A 51 13.74 25.04 -8.39
C GLY A 51 14.13 24.41 -7.05
N ASP A 52 13.67 25.02 -5.95
CA ASP A 52 13.94 24.57 -4.58
C ASP A 52 12.84 23.65 -4.02
N PHE A 53 11.79 23.39 -4.81
CA PHE A 53 10.65 22.58 -4.39
C PHE A 53 10.63 21.23 -5.12
N TYR A 54 10.05 20.24 -4.46
CA TYR A 54 9.74 18.95 -5.05
C TYR A 54 8.23 18.84 -5.28
N ASP A 55 7.85 18.63 -6.53
CA ASP A 55 6.54 18.17 -6.93
C ASP A 55 6.55 16.63 -6.87
N ILE A 56 5.82 16.10 -5.90
CA ILE A 56 5.80 14.67 -5.55
C ILE A 56 4.36 14.21 -5.57
N GLU A 57 4.13 13.17 -6.34
CA GLU A 57 2.85 12.47 -6.40
C GLU A 57 3.13 10.99 -6.22
N VAL A 58 2.48 10.36 -5.24
CA VAL A 58 2.60 8.93 -4.97
C VAL A 58 1.22 8.36 -4.71
N HIS A 59 0.89 7.25 -5.36
CA HIS A 59 -0.33 6.52 -5.03
C HIS A 59 -0.17 5.02 -5.19
N GLY A 60 -0.76 4.25 -4.29
CA GLY A 60 -0.55 2.80 -4.25
C GLY A 60 -1.54 2.04 -3.37
N ALA A 61 -1.79 0.80 -3.77
CA ALA A 61 -2.55 -0.14 -2.96
C ALA A 61 -1.68 -0.64 -1.79
N GLY A 62 -2.33 -0.89 -0.65
CA GLY A 62 -1.66 -1.34 0.56
C GLY A 62 -2.57 -2.10 1.51
N VAL A 63 -2.04 -2.30 2.72
CA VAL A 63 -2.70 -2.96 3.83
C VAL A 63 -2.48 -2.18 5.12
N ALA A 64 -3.56 -2.03 5.89
CA ALA A 64 -3.55 -1.50 7.25
C ALA A 64 -2.95 -2.52 8.25
N PRO A 65 -2.63 -2.13 9.49
CA PRO A 65 -2.09 -3.03 10.51
C PRO A 65 -2.97 -4.26 10.80
N GLY A 66 -4.30 -4.14 10.62
CA GLY A 66 -5.26 -5.23 10.76
C GLY A 66 -5.45 -6.11 9.52
N GLY A 67 -4.72 -5.85 8.43
CA GLY A 67 -4.85 -6.57 7.16
C GLY A 67 -5.96 -6.06 6.24
N GLU A 68 -6.70 -5.03 6.65
CA GLU A 68 -7.67 -4.35 5.78
C GLU A 68 -6.97 -3.70 4.59
N LYS A 69 -7.58 -3.79 3.40
CA LYS A 69 -7.06 -3.13 2.20
C LYS A 69 -7.15 -1.62 2.35
N VAL A 70 -6.12 -0.93 1.88
CA VAL A 70 -6.13 0.52 1.79
C VAL A 70 -5.59 1.00 0.45
N TYR A 71 -5.95 2.22 0.08
CA TYR A 71 -5.31 2.97 -0.99
C TYR A 71 -4.68 4.23 -0.39
N VAL A 72 -3.38 4.41 -0.62
CA VAL A 72 -2.61 5.56 -0.09
C VAL A 72 -2.36 6.53 -1.23
N GLU A 73 -2.59 7.81 -0.97
CA GLU A 73 -2.34 8.92 -1.89
C GLU A 73 -1.54 10.00 -1.15
N PHE A 74 -0.45 10.45 -1.74
CA PHE A 74 0.43 11.46 -1.17
C PHE A 74 0.81 12.48 -2.24
N SER A 75 0.57 13.75 -1.93
CA SER A 75 0.91 14.88 -2.78
C SER A 75 1.65 15.94 -1.97
N SER A 76 2.87 16.30 -2.40
CA SER A 76 3.60 17.41 -1.76
C SER A 76 3.01 18.77 -2.11
N THR A 77 2.39 18.90 -3.30
CA THR A 77 1.82 20.17 -3.76
C THR A 77 0.50 20.48 -3.07
N ALA A 78 -0.27 19.45 -2.71
CA ALA A 78 -1.49 19.59 -1.94
C ALA A 78 -1.27 19.57 -0.40
N ASP A 79 -0.04 19.38 0.07
CA ASP A 79 0.27 19.13 1.49
C ASP A 79 -0.61 18.01 2.09
N ALA A 80 -0.87 16.96 1.30
CA ALA A 80 -1.88 15.96 1.59
C ALA A 80 -1.32 14.53 1.59
N LEU A 81 -1.76 13.76 2.58
CA LEU A 81 -1.65 12.32 2.67
C LEU A 81 -3.02 11.77 3.04
N ASP A 82 -3.59 10.95 2.15
CA ASP A 82 -4.87 10.27 2.35
C ASP A 82 -4.66 8.75 2.39
N VAL A 83 -5.37 8.08 3.29
CA VAL A 83 -5.46 6.62 3.39
C VAL A 83 -6.92 6.22 3.34
N ASN A 84 -7.35 5.68 2.20
CA ASN A 84 -8.73 5.27 1.95
C ASN A 84 -8.90 3.78 2.29
N PHE A 85 -9.84 3.44 3.17
CA PHE A 85 -10.01 2.08 3.69
C PHE A 85 -10.99 1.25 2.85
N GLY A 86 -10.80 -0.07 2.85
CA GLY A 86 -11.67 -1.02 2.13
C GLY A 86 -11.49 -1.02 0.60
N VAL A 87 -10.62 -0.16 0.06
CA VAL A 87 -10.36 0.01 -1.38
C VAL A 87 -8.89 -0.19 -1.70
N ASP A 88 -8.58 -0.52 -2.96
CA ASP A 88 -7.20 -0.71 -3.45
C ASP A 88 -6.94 0.02 -4.79
N SER A 89 -7.76 1.01 -5.15
CA SER A 89 -7.59 1.80 -6.36
C SER A 89 -8.06 3.25 -6.21
N MET A 90 -7.45 4.18 -6.96
CA MET A 90 -7.78 5.62 -6.95
C MET A 90 -9.23 5.94 -7.34
N LEU A 91 -9.88 5.09 -8.15
CA LEU A 91 -11.22 5.34 -8.67
C LEU A 91 -12.33 4.75 -7.79
N ALA A 92 -11.94 4.05 -6.73
CA ALA A 92 -12.88 3.46 -5.79
C ALA A 92 -13.17 4.46 -4.66
N SER A 93 -14.45 4.60 -4.31
CA SER A 93 -14.88 5.42 -3.17
C SER A 93 -14.70 4.63 -1.86
N SER A 94 -14.23 5.31 -0.82
CA SER A 94 -14.24 4.79 0.54
C SER A 94 -15.15 5.65 1.43
N ASP A 95 -15.83 5.01 2.37
CA ASP A 95 -16.60 5.67 3.42
C ASP A 95 -15.74 6.00 4.65
N THR A 96 -14.46 5.60 4.66
CA THR A 96 -13.55 5.75 5.79
C THR A 96 -12.17 6.14 5.30
N THR A 97 -11.68 7.29 5.75
CA THR A 97 -10.40 7.85 5.32
C THR A 97 -9.64 8.40 6.52
N LEU A 98 -8.31 8.20 6.53
CA LEU A 98 -7.40 9.00 7.35
C LEU A 98 -6.73 10.05 6.48
N GLN A 99 -6.62 11.27 6.99
CA GLN A 99 -6.02 12.39 6.27
C GLN A 99 -4.94 13.05 7.11
N SER A 100 -3.90 13.57 6.47
CA SER A 100 -3.00 14.50 7.15
C SER A 100 -3.69 15.83 7.46
N GLU A 101 -3.26 16.47 8.55
CA GLU A 101 -3.65 17.82 8.91
C GLU A 101 -2.41 18.73 9.01
N GLY A 102 -2.46 19.87 8.32
CA GLY A 102 -1.39 20.87 8.32
C GLY A 102 -0.35 20.61 7.23
N GLN A 103 0.69 21.46 7.21
CA GLN A 103 1.80 21.33 6.26
C GLN A 103 2.66 20.12 6.57
N LEU A 104 3.09 19.41 5.53
CA LEU A 104 3.91 18.22 5.67
C LEU A 104 5.39 18.58 5.65
N GLN A 105 6.15 18.05 6.60
CA GLN A 105 7.61 18.19 6.63
C GLN A 105 8.27 17.13 5.75
N ILE A 106 8.40 17.42 4.45
CA ILE A 106 8.86 16.46 3.45
C ILE A 106 10.36 16.60 3.21
N ARG A 107 11.06 15.47 3.14
CA ARG A 107 12.46 15.36 2.74
C ARG A 107 12.59 14.37 1.60
N VAL A 108 13.39 14.73 0.61
CA VAL A 108 13.73 13.87 -0.53
C VAL A 108 15.22 13.61 -0.54
N ASP A 109 15.61 12.34 -0.61
CA ASP A 109 16.99 11.89 -0.81
C ASP A 109 17.04 10.94 -2.01
N GLY A 110 17.40 11.48 -3.17
CA GLY A 110 17.39 10.75 -4.43
C GLY A 110 15.98 10.24 -4.80
N LYS A 111 15.76 8.93 -4.67
CA LYS A 111 14.48 8.26 -4.94
C LYS A 111 13.69 7.94 -3.67
N LYS A 112 14.15 8.39 -2.50
CA LYS A 112 13.49 8.16 -1.22
C LYS A 112 12.78 9.42 -0.75
N ILE A 113 11.55 9.26 -0.30
CA ILE A 113 10.71 10.31 0.28
C ILE A 113 10.50 9.98 1.75
N ARG A 114 10.62 10.99 2.61
CA ARG A 114 10.29 10.88 4.03
C ARG A 114 9.49 12.08 4.49
N ALA A 115 8.39 11.84 5.18
CA ALA A 115 7.65 12.87 5.90
C ALA A 115 7.49 12.46 7.37
N ILE A 116 7.64 13.43 8.28
CA ILE A 116 7.63 13.20 9.74
C ILE A 116 6.62 14.12 10.42
N GLU A 117 6.31 13.77 11.68
CA GLU A 117 5.42 14.56 12.54
C GLU A 117 4.05 14.78 11.88
N ILE A 118 3.58 13.76 11.14
CA ILE A 118 2.31 13.82 10.42
C ILE A 118 1.19 13.65 11.44
N LYS A 119 0.34 14.67 11.56
CA LYS A 119 -0.91 14.57 12.31
C LYS A 119 -1.98 13.95 11.40
N LEU A 120 -2.43 12.75 11.75
CA LEU A 120 -3.50 12.04 11.06
C LEU A 120 -4.83 12.25 11.77
N VAL A 121 -5.87 12.54 11.00
CA VAL A 121 -7.25 12.71 11.47
C VAL A 121 -8.20 11.78 10.71
N ASP A 122 -9.30 11.40 11.36
CA ASP A 122 -10.41 10.71 10.71
C ASP A 122 -11.34 11.69 9.95
N GLN A 123 -12.37 11.16 9.30
CA GLN A 123 -13.39 11.94 8.57
C GLN A 123 -14.13 12.98 9.43
N ASP A 124 -14.18 12.78 10.76
CA ASP A 124 -14.79 13.71 11.71
C ASP A 124 -13.76 14.73 12.25
N ARG A 125 -12.55 14.76 11.67
CA ARG A 125 -11.40 15.58 12.10
C ARG A 125 -10.90 15.25 13.50
N ARG A 126 -11.21 14.05 14.03
CA ARG A 126 -10.64 13.59 15.30
C ARG A 126 -9.22 13.10 15.04
N VAL A 127 -8.32 13.45 15.96
CA VAL A 127 -6.92 13.02 15.89
C VAL A 127 -6.82 11.51 16.12
N VAL A 128 -6.28 10.81 15.12
CA VAL A 128 -6.01 9.36 15.18
C VAL A 128 -4.54 9.12 15.53
N ASP A 129 -3.64 9.94 14.98
CA ASP A 129 -2.22 9.95 15.32
C ASP A 129 -1.70 11.39 15.25
N ALA A 130 -0.77 11.76 16.13
CA ALA A 130 -0.19 13.10 16.16
C ALA A 130 1.26 13.15 15.66
N ASN A 131 1.89 12.00 15.40
CA ASN A 131 3.31 11.90 15.10
C ASN A 131 3.62 10.72 14.15
N ALA A 132 2.77 10.52 13.15
CA ALA A 132 3.00 9.48 12.15
C ALA A 132 4.21 9.83 11.25
N THR A 133 4.83 8.81 10.68
CA THR A 133 5.98 8.95 9.77
C THR A 133 5.74 8.16 8.50
N LEU A 134 5.95 8.81 7.36
CA LEU A 134 5.84 8.22 6.03
C LEU A 134 7.25 8.02 5.45
N GLU A 135 7.52 6.83 4.94
CA GLU A 135 8.74 6.51 4.19
C GLU A 135 8.38 5.78 2.90
N ILE A 136 8.95 6.23 1.77
CA ILE A 136 8.66 5.69 0.44
C ILE A 136 9.97 5.56 -0.33
N ASP A 137 10.19 4.39 -0.93
CA ASP A 137 11.28 4.13 -1.86
C ASP A 137 10.71 3.98 -3.29
N CYS A 138 10.92 5.01 -4.12
CA CYS A 138 10.50 5.03 -5.52
C CYS A 138 11.49 4.33 -6.47
N SER A 139 12.54 3.66 -5.97
CA SER A 139 13.55 3.02 -6.85
C SER A 139 13.08 1.74 -7.53
N LEU A 140 11.96 1.17 -7.09
CA LEU A 140 11.41 -0.10 -7.58
C LEU A 140 10.12 0.07 -8.39
N THR A 141 9.71 1.32 -8.64
CA THR A 141 8.56 1.69 -9.47
C THR A 141 8.92 1.85 -10.93
#